data_AF-A0A920FKK5-F1
#
_entry.id   AF-A0A920FKK5-F1
#
_cell.length_a   1.000
_cell.length_b   1.000
_cell.length_c   1.000
_cell.angle_alpha   90.00
_cell.angle_beta   90.00
_cell.angle_gamma   90.00
#
_symmetry.space_group_name_H-M   'P 1'
#
loop_
_entity.id
_entity.type
_entity.pdbx_description
1 polymer ?
#
loop_
_entity_poly.entity_id
_entity_poly.type
_entity_poly.pdbx_seq_one_letter_code
_entity_poly.pdbx_strand_id
1 'polypeptide(L)' 'MNTQKKRSLNELRQTKDSFYVVPKVKKDLSLKSLLENYFSINNEPIRADNMENFINHVYSSGYKFRITSC' A
#
# COMPACT_ATOMS: atom_id res chain seq x y z
N MET A 1 42.64 28.73 11.65
CA MET A 1 41.19 28.52 11.92
C MET A 1 40.60 27.82 10.71
N ASN A 2 40.20 26.55 10.82
CA ASN A 2 39.50 25.86 9.74
C ASN A 2 38.04 26.33 9.75
N THR A 3 37.73 27.34 8.93
CA THR A 3 36.36 27.77 8.70
C THR A 3 35.60 26.64 8.02
N GLN A 4 34.53 26.15 8.65
CA GLN A 4 33.68 25.13 8.08
C GLN A 4 33.08 25.65 6.76
N LYS A 5 33.23 24.86 5.69
CA LYS A 5 32.63 25.16 4.37
C LYS A 5 31.12 25.42 4.57
N LYS A 6 30.66 26.63 4.27
CA LYS A 6 29.22 26.93 4.19
C LYS A 6 28.64 26.13 3.02
N ARG A 7 27.69 25.24 3.32
CA ARG A 7 26.98 24.45 2.32
C ARG A 7 25.86 25.28 1.71
N SER A 8 25.60 25.08 0.42
CA SER A 8 24.42 25.61 -0.25
C SER A 8 23.13 24.97 0.30
N LEU A 9 22.00 25.65 0.12
CA LEU A 9 20.68 25.10 0.46
C LEU A 9 20.42 23.77 -0.26
N ASN A 10 20.93 23.59 -1.48
CA ASN A 10 20.75 22.38 -2.25
C ASN A 10 21.56 21.20 -1.68
N GLU A 11 22.83 21.42 -1.32
CA GLU A 11 23.67 20.42 -0.63
C GLU A 11 23.03 19.97 0.70
N LEU A 12 22.41 20.89 1.46
CA LEU A 12 21.72 20.56 2.71
C LEU A 12 20.46 19.71 2.46
N ARG A 13 19.69 19.99 1.41
CA ARG A 13 18.49 19.22 1.05
C ARG A 13 18.85 17.80 0.61
N GLN A 14 19.88 17.65 -0.21
CA GLN A 14 20.35 16.34 -0.68
C GLN A 14 20.83 15.42 0.44
N THR A 15 21.42 15.97 1.52
CA THR A 15 21.87 15.14 2.66
C THR A 15 20.72 14.58 3.50
N LYS A 16 19.51 15.14 3.42
CA LYS A 16 18.36 14.65 4.19
C LYS A 16 17.74 13.39 3.57
N ASP A 17 17.82 13.26 2.25
CA ASP A 17 17.26 12.12 1.53
C ASP A 17 18.04 10.82 1.81
N SER A 18 19.33 10.91 2.15
CA SER A 18 20.14 9.74 2.54
C SER A 18 19.68 9.05 3.83
N PHE A 19 18.96 9.76 4.71
CA PHE A 19 18.39 9.22 5.95
C PHE A 19 16.88 9.04 5.88
N TYR A 20 16.26 9.42 4.77
CA TYR A 20 14.83 9.23 4.56
C TYR A 20 14.57 7.76 4.21
N VAL A 21 14.36 6.95 5.25
CA VAL A 21 13.85 5.60 5.09
C VAL A 21 12.35 5.70 4.88
N VAL A 22 11.90 5.51 3.63
CA VAL A 22 10.47 5.33 3.34
C VAL A 22 9.97 4.20 4.25
N PRO A 23 8.94 4.43 5.07
CA PRO A 23 8.31 3.38 5.84
C PRO A 23 7.86 2.29 4.86
N LYS A 24 8.55 1.15 4.85
CA LYS A 24 8.08 -0.03 4.16
C LYS A 24 6.91 -0.56 4.97
N VAL A 25 5.72 -0.01 4.74
CA VAL A 25 4.49 -0.63 5.19
C VAL A 25 4.38 -1.92 4.39
N LYS A 26 4.97 -2.99 4.90
CA LYS A 26 4.68 -4.35 4.43
C LYS A 26 3.24 -4.60 4.83
N LYS A 27 2.28 -4.17 3.99
CA LYS A 27 0.98 -4.83 4.01
C LYS A 27 1.27 -6.26 3.60
N ASP A 28 0.92 -7.22 4.46
CA ASP A 28 0.82 -8.61 4.02
C ASP A 28 -0.30 -8.64 2.98
N LEU A 29 0.09 -8.50 1.71
CA LEU A 29 -0.77 -8.46 0.53
C LEU A 29 -1.22 -9.89 0.17
N SER A 30 -1.60 -10.67 1.17
CA SER A 30 -2.03 -12.05 0.97
C SER A 30 -3.47 -12.05 0.48
N LEU A 31 -3.72 -12.67 -0.68
CA LEU A 31 -5.07 -12.92 -1.15
C LEU A 31 -5.88 -13.71 -0.10
N LYS A 32 -5.22 -14.62 0.63
CA LYS A 32 -5.85 -15.42 1.69
C LYS A 32 -6.39 -14.53 2.80
N SER A 33 -5.61 -13.54 3.28
CA SER A 33 -6.06 -12.67 4.37
C SER A 33 -7.21 -11.76 3.95
N LEU A 34 -7.22 -11.30 2.69
CA LEU A 34 -8.33 -10.54 2.12
C LEU A 34 -9.62 -11.37 2.08
N LEU A 35 -9.53 -12.63 1.65
CA LEU A 35 -10.67 -13.55 1.60
C LEU A 35 -11.16 -13.91 3.00
N GLU A 36 -10.27 -14.26 3.92
CA GLU A 36 -10.62 -14.56 5.31
C GLU A 36 -11.30 -13.37 5.99
N ASN A 37 -10.83 -12.13 5.74
CA ASN A 37 -11.48 -10.93 6.27
C ASN A 37 -12.90 -10.77 5.72
N TYR A 38 -13.08 -10.89 4.40
CA TYR A 38 -14.40 -10.80 3.79
C TYR A 38 -15.36 -11.86 4.35
N PHE A 39 -14.93 -13.12 4.42
CA PHE A 39 -15.77 -14.21 4.92
C PHE A 39 -16.00 -14.18 6.43
N SER A 40 -15.16 -13.48 7.20
CA SER A 40 -15.41 -13.26 8.63
C SER A 40 -16.55 -12.28 8.89
N ILE A 41 -16.83 -11.38 7.94
CA ILE A 41 -17.91 -10.38 8.01
C ILE A 41 -19.16 -10.92 7.30
N ASN A 42 -18.98 -11.64 6.20
CA ASN A 42 -20.04 -12.17 5.36
C ASN A 42 -19.97 -13.71 5.30
N ASN A 43 -20.93 -14.39 5.91
CA ASN A 43 -21.02 -15.86 5.87
C ASN A 43 -21.59 -16.43 4.56
N GLU A 44 -21.95 -15.56 3.61
CA GLU A 44 -22.53 -15.97 2.34
C GLU A 44 -21.45 -16.26 1.29
N PRO A 45 -21.60 -17.32 0.46
CA PRO A 45 -20.70 -17.58 -0.64
C PRO A 45 -20.76 -16.45 -1.68
N ILE A 46 -19.64 -16.19 -2.37
CA ILE A 46 -19.60 -15.22 -3.47
C ILE A 46 -20.34 -15.79 -4.67
N ARG A 47 -21.37 -15.07 -5.12
CA ARG A 47 -22.28 -15.41 -6.22
C ARG A 47 -22.49 -14.17 -7.10
N ALA A 48 -23.09 -14.36 -8.26
CA ALA A 48 -23.27 -13.28 -9.24
C ALA A 48 -24.12 -12.11 -8.70
N ASP A 49 -25.11 -12.41 -7.86
CA ASP A 49 -26.02 -11.46 -7.23
C ASP A 49 -25.38 -10.65 -6.08
N ASN A 50 -24.33 -11.16 -5.44
CA ASN A 50 -23.63 -10.49 -4.33
C ASN A 50 -22.17 -10.11 -4.65
N MET A 51 -21.72 -10.31 -5.89
CA MET A 51 -20.35 -10.05 -6.36
C MET A 51 -19.92 -8.59 -6.10
N GLU A 52 -20.84 -7.65 -6.24
CA GLU A 52 -20.57 -6.23 -6.04
C GLU A 52 -20.13 -5.92 -4.60
N ASN A 53 -20.69 -6.63 -3.60
CA ASN A 53 -20.30 -6.49 -2.20
C ASN A 53 -18.84 -6.90 -1.99
N PHE A 54 -18.41 -7.98 -2.63
CA PHE A 54 -17.02 -8.42 -2.61
C PHE A 54 -16.10 -7.39 -3.28
N ILE A 55 -16.47 -6.90 -4.46
CA ILE A 55 -15.69 -5.88 -5.18
C ILE A 55 -15.51 -4.62 -4.34
N ASN A 56 -16.58 -4.15 -3.68
CA ASN A 56 -16.54 -3.00 -2.79
C ASN A 56 -15.63 -3.23 -1.58
N HIS A 57 -15.68 -4.43 -0.99
CA HIS A 57 -14.77 -4.80 0.10
C HIS A 57 -13.29 -4.75 -0.34
N VAL A 58 -12.96 -5.28 -1.52
CA VAL A 58 -11.61 -5.24 -2.09
C VAL A 58 -11.11 -3.81 -2.23
N TYR A 59 -11.92 -2.90 -2.79
CA TYR A 59 -11.54 -1.50 -2.95
C TYR A 59 -11.40 -0.77 -1.61
N SER A 60 -12.31 -1.00 -0.66
CA SER A 60 -12.24 -0.40 0.69
C SER A 60 -11.00 -0.84 1.47
N SER A 61 -10.50 -2.05 1.21
CA SER A 61 -9.28 -2.60 1.80
C SER A 61 -7.99 -2.03 1.15
N GLY A 62 -8.14 -1.20 0.12
CA GLY A 62 -7.04 -0.56 -0.62
C GLY A 62 -6.40 -1.43 -1.70
N TYR A 63 -7.05 -2.54 -2.07
CA TYR A 63 -6.64 -3.37 -3.20
C TYR A 63 -7.30 -2.89 -4.49
N LYS A 64 -6.73 -3.29 -5.65
CA LYS A 64 -7.29 -3.03 -6.97
C LYS A 64 -7.20 -4.28 -7.82
N PHE A 65 -8.26 -4.58 -8.56
CA PHE A 65 -8.21 -5.63 -9.57
C PHE A 65 -7.31 -5.20 -10.73
N ARG A 66 -6.41 -6.10 -11.14
CA ARG A 66 -5.64 -5.97 -12.36
C ARG A 66 -6.29 -6.88 -13.40
N ILE A 67 -6.91 -6.28 -14.41
CA ILE A 67 -7.42 -7.02 -15.56
C ILE A 67 -6.22 -7.31 -16.46
N THR A 68 -5.88 -8.58 -16.63
CA THR A 68 -4.91 -9.04 -17.63
C THR A 68 -5.70 -9.57 -18.82
N SER A 69 -5.47 -9.02 -20.00
CA SER A 69 -5.95 -9.62 -21.24
C SER A 69 -5.31 -11.00 -21.40
N CYS A 70 -6.14 -12.02 -21.58
CA CYS A 70 -5.69 -13.36 -21.95
C CYS A 70 -5.10 -13.36 -23.37
#